data_AF-W4Q027-F1
#
_entry.id   AF-W4Q027-F1
#
_cell.length_a   1.000
_cell.length_b   1.000
_cell.length_c   1.000
_cell.angle_alpha   90.00
_cell.angle_beta   90.00
_cell.angle_gamma   90.00
#
_symmetry.space_group_name_H-M   'P 1'
#
loop_
_entity.id
_entity.type
_entity.pdbx_description
1 polymer ?
#
loop_
_entity_poly.entity_id
_entity_poly.type
_entity_poly.pdbx_seq_one_letter_code
_entity_poly.pdbx_strand_id
1 'polypeptide(L)'
;MILKPLVQNKAVNGMTSYNQEYLHATFKALTDALLPASTLMNNGQQQIYQASDLFVHEYIIYALDHYITIQQHLYQMRAPLAYPTALMLDVAATYLLNHKPTQSIQKQHNQHGGVFTTLSRKDRVRTLACLENLEVDLYSLPSPFQNDAGLVQYVTDALNRFAYFGNYSEWPAYGTTRNNPPQNRQLQYHPLGWSQVGYPGPSYGYRDFRGFLLRMGRTGGET
;
A
#
# COMPACT_ATOMS: atom_id res chain seq x y z
N MET A 1 -17.85 34.51 -21.55
CA MET A 1 -16.46 34.45 -21.06
C MET A 1 -16.44 33.53 -19.85
N ILE A 2 -15.91 32.32 -20.03
CA ILE A 2 -15.99 31.20 -19.08
C ILE A 2 -14.84 31.39 -18.07
N LEU A 3 -15.17 31.71 -16.82
CA LEU A 3 -14.21 31.65 -15.73
C LEU A 3 -14.46 30.35 -14.95
N LYS A 4 -13.53 29.42 -15.12
CA LYS A 4 -13.43 28.16 -14.37
C LYS A 4 -13.35 28.46 -12.86
N PRO A 5 -14.00 27.69 -11.99
CA PRO A 5 -13.62 27.68 -10.59
C PRO A 5 -12.30 26.90 -10.45
N LEU A 6 -11.28 27.57 -9.94
CA LEU A 6 -10.09 26.94 -9.36
C LEU A 6 -10.57 26.10 -8.16
N VAL A 7 -10.76 24.80 -8.39
CA VAL A 7 -10.81 23.83 -7.31
C VAL A 7 -9.38 23.72 -6.77
N GLN A 8 -9.06 24.60 -5.83
CA GLN A 8 -7.98 24.35 -4.89
C GLN A 8 -8.40 23.14 -4.07
N ASN A 9 -7.88 21.98 -4.44
CA ASN A 9 -7.97 20.76 -3.65
C ASN A 9 -7.16 21.00 -2.38
N LYS A 10 -7.82 21.56 -1.38
CA LYS A 10 -7.28 21.81 -0.05
C LYS A 10 -6.97 20.43 0.54
N ALA A 11 -5.68 20.15 0.73
CA ALA A 11 -5.20 18.94 1.38
C ALA A 11 -5.92 18.76 2.72
N VAL A 12 -6.85 17.81 2.77
CA VAL A 12 -7.35 17.24 4.01
C VAL A 12 -6.27 16.28 4.47
N ASN A 13 -5.19 16.81 5.03
CA ASN A 13 -4.19 16.09 5.82
C ASN A 13 -3.22 17.13 6.38
N GLY A 14 -3.29 17.40 7.69
CA GLY A 14 -2.42 18.33 8.41
C GLY A 14 -0.97 17.82 8.57
N MET A 15 -0.41 17.22 7.53
CA MET A 15 0.91 16.60 7.53
C MET A 15 1.89 17.53 6.82
N THR A 16 3.03 17.83 7.46
CA THR A 16 4.07 18.68 6.88
C THR A 16 4.71 18.00 5.66
N SER A 17 5.27 18.77 4.72
CA SER A 17 6.01 18.22 3.56
C SER A 17 7.09 17.22 3.98
N TYR A 18 7.79 17.54 5.07
CA TYR A 18 8.81 16.67 5.66
C TYR A 18 8.23 15.33 6.12
N ASN A 19 7.07 15.33 6.80
CA ASN A 19 6.43 14.11 7.26
C ASN A 19 5.99 13.22 6.08
N GLN A 20 5.59 13.83 4.95
CA GLN A 20 5.26 13.08 3.74
C GLN A 20 6.51 12.42 3.14
N GLU A 21 7.60 13.16 2.99
CA GLU A 21 8.87 12.61 2.48
C GLU A 21 9.40 11.46 3.34
N TYR A 22 9.35 11.63 4.67
CA TYR A 22 9.71 10.60 5.65
C TYR A 22 8.88 9.32 5.50
N LEU A 23 7.57 9.49 5.37
CA LEU A 23 6.63 8.39 5.25
C LEU A 23 6.87 7.63 3.93
N HIS A 24 7.02 8.35 2.80
CA HIS A 24 7.36 7.72 1.53
C HIS A 24 8.72 7.02 1.56
N ALA A 25 9.75 7.61 2.16
CA ALA A 25 11.07 6.97 2.28
C ALA A 25 11.00 5.66 3.08
N THR A 26 10.26 5.66 4.19
CA THR A 26 10.06 4.50 5.06
C THR A 26 9.34 3.36 4.34
N PHE A 27 8.21 3.66 3.69
CA PHE A 27 7.45 2.62 2.99
C PHE A 27 8.11 2.17 1.69
N LYS A 28 8.90 3.02 1.00
CA LYS A 28 9.77 2.57 -0.10
C LYS A 28 10.78 1.54 0.40
N ALA A 29 11.48 1.86 1.49
CA ALA A 29 12.46 0.96 2.11
C ALA A 29 11.84 -0.38 2.54
N LEU A 30 10.60 -0.36 3.04
CA LEU A 30 9.83 -1.55 3.38
C LEU A 30 9.50 -2.39 2.14
N THR A 31 8.94 -1.77 1.09
CA THR A 31 8.57 -2.50 -0.13
C THR A 31 9.77 -3.11 -0.84
N ASP A 32 10.90 -2.40 -0.85
CA ASP A 32 12.17 -2.91 -1.38
C ASP A 32 12.67 -4.15 -0.62
N ALA A 33 12.38 -4.22 0.68
CA ALA A 33 12.74 -5.37 1.49
C ALA A 33 11.89 -6.60 1.16
N LEU A 34 10.58 -6.41 1.11
CA LEU A 34 9.58 -7.47 1.01
C LEU A 34 9.41 -8.02 -0.40
N LEU A 35 9.50 -7.17 -1.42
CA LEU A 35 9.09 -7.54 -2.77
C LEU A 35 10.28 -7.95 -3.65
N PRO A 36 10.15 -9.00 -4.46
CA PRO A 36 11.12 -9.26 -5.52
C PRO A 36 11.01 -8.17 -6.60
N ALA A 37 12.11 -7.94 -7.32
CA ALA A 37 12.06 -7.10 -8.50
C ALA A 37 11.18 -7.77 -9.56
N SER A 38 10.27 -7.00 -10.17
CA SER A 38 9.38 -7.50 -11.21
C SER A 38 10.06 -7.44 -12.57
N THR A 39 10.09 -8.56 -13.30
CA THR A 39 10.71 -8.64 -14.62
C THR A 39 9.65 -8.74 -15.71
N LEU A 40 9.82 -8.02 -16.81
CA LEU A 40 9.01 -8.14 -18.00
C LEU A 40 9.90 -8.22 -19.25
N MET A 41 9.55 -9.14 -20.15
CA MET A 41 10.22 -9.27 -21.45
C MET A 41 9.51 -8.36 -22.45
N ASN A 42 10.22 -7.37 -22.98
CA ASN A 42 9.72 -6.46 -24.00
C ASN A 42 10.68 -6.48 -25.19
N ASN A 43 10.20 -6.93 -26.36
CA ASN A 43 10.99 -7.01 -27.59
C ASN A 43 12.35 -7.74 -27.45
N GLY A 44 12.39 -8.80 -26.62
CA GLY A 44 13.61 -9.56 -26.35
C GLY A 44 14.56 -8.94 -25.31
N GLN A 45 14.24 -7.76 -24.76
CA GLN A 45 14.97 -7.14 -23.65
C GLN A 45 14.24 -7.34 -22.32
N GLN A 46 15.00 -7.67 -21.28
CA GLN A 46 14.48 -7.80 -19.93
C GLN A 46 14.42 -6.42 -19.26
N GLN A 47 13.21 -5.95 -18.98
CA GLN A 47 12.97 -4.75 -18.18
C GLN A 47 12.73 -5.18 -16.73
N ILE A 48 13.46 -4.54 -15.80
CA ILE A 48 13.37 -4.80 -14.35
C ILE A 48 12.71 -3.59 -13.70
N TYR A 49 11.62 -3.84 -12.99
CA TYR A 49 10.86 -2.84 -12.23
C TYR A 49 11.01 -3.13 -10.74
N GLN A 50 11.45 -2.13 -9.98
CA GLN A 50 11.45 -2.21 -8.52
C GLN A 50 10.05 -1.85 -7.97
N ALA A 51 9.80 -2.22 -6.72
CA ALA A 51 8.52 -1.90 -6.06
C ALA A 51 8.27 -0.38 -5.96
N SER A 52 9.34 0.42 -5.92
CA SER A 52 9.27 1.89 -5.98
C SER A 52 8.69 2.39 -7.30
N ASP A 53 9.04 1.76 -8.42
CA ASP A 53 8.62 2.14 -9.78
C ASP A 53 7.13 1.85 -9.99
N LEU A 54 6.63 0.85 -9.27
CA LEU A 54 5.24 0.42 -9.28
C LEU A 54 4.37 1.15 -8.24
N PHE A 55 4.92 2.12 -7.51
CA PHE A 55 4.20 2.89 -6.48
C PHE A 55 3.53 2.01 -5.40
N VAL A 56 4.08 0.82 -5.13
CA VAL A 56 3.49 -0.12 -4.15
C VAL A 56 3.51 0.46 -2.73
N HIS A 57 4.52 1.26 -2.41
CA HIS A 57 4.60 1.97 -1.14
C HIS A 57 3.38 2.91 -0.94
N GLU A 58 2.90 3.57 -2.00
CA GLU A 58 1.68 4.41 -1.93
C GLU A 58 0.43 3.58 -1.62
N TYR A 59 0.36 2.34 -2.11
CA TYR A 59 -0.72 1.42 -1.76
C TYR A 59 -0.72 1.09 -0.28
N ILE A 60 0.43 0.78 0.31
CA ILE A 60 0.55 0.47 1.74
C ILE A 60 0.10 1.67 2.58
N ILE A 61 0.56 2.87 2.23
CA ILE A 61 0.17 4.12 2.89
C ILE A 61 -1.34 4.30 2.81
N TYR A 62 -1.89 4.23 1.60
CA TYR A 62 -3.32 4.35 1.36
C TYR A 62 -4.11 3.31 2.16
N ALA A 63 -3.67 2.05 2.15
CA ALA A 63 -4.30 0.96 2.88
C ALA A 63 -4.29 1.26 4.37
N LEU A 64 -3.14 1.53 4.98
CA LEU A 64 -3.05 1.83 6.42
C LEU A 64 -3.92 3.01 6.86
N ASP A 65 -4.05 4.04 6.01
CA ASP A 65 -4.88 5.20 6.33
C ASP A 65 -6.39 4.99 6.14
N HIS A 66 -6.77 3.89 5.47
CA HIS A 66 -8.16 3.57 5.14
C HIS A 66 -8.63 2.21 5.68
N TYR A 67 -7.74 1.43 6.30
CA TYR A 67 -8.00 0.04 6.65
C TYR A 67 -8.80 -0.09 7.95
N ILE A 68 -8.43 0.67 8.98
CA ILE A 68 -9.13 0.65 10.27
C ILE A 68 -10.10 1.80 10.33
N THR A 69 -11.37 1.45 10.58
CA THR A 69 -12.40 2.43 10.86
C THR A 69 -13.00 2.16 12.23
N ILE A 70 -12.97 3.17 13.09
CA ILE A 70 -13.48 3.11 14.45
C ILE A 70 -14.90 3.67 14.44
N GLN A 71 -15.86 2.88 14.91
CA GLN A 71 -17.22 3.35 15.15
C GLN A 71 -17.32 3.88 16.59
N GLN A 72 -17.58 5.17 16.73
CA GLN A 72 -17.87 5.82 18.02
C GLN A 72 -19.30 6.36 17.98
N HIS A 73 -20.21 5.67 18.67
CA HIS A 73 -21.64 5.99 18.69
C HIS A 73 -22.24 6.07 17.26
N LEU A 74 -22.59 7.28 16.81
CA LEU A 74 -23.17 7.57 15.49
C LEU A 74 -22.14 7.99 14.45
N TYR A 75 -20.85 8.09 14.82
CA TYR A 75 -19.78 8.56 13.95
C TYR A 75 -18.80 7.44 13.62
N GLN A 76 -18.40 7.40 12.36
CA GLN A 76 -17.40 6.49 11.85
C GLN A 76 -16.15 7.29 11.51
N MET A 77 -15.04 7.06 12.22
CA MET A 77 -13.78 7.75 12.01
C MET A 77 -12.71 6.80 11.48
N ARG A 78 -11.99 7.22 10.44
CA ARG A 78 -10.81 6.48 9.97
C ARG A 78 -9.62 6.79 10.87
N ALA A 79 -8.92 5.77 11.33
CA ALA A 79 -7.70 5.93 12.11
C ALA A 79 -6.50 5.85 11.14
N PRO A 80 -5.80 6.98 10.87
CA PRO A 80 -4.65 6.96 9.97
C PRO A 80 -3.47 6.26 10.66
N LEU A 81 -3.10 5.08 10.14
CA LEU A 81 -2.03 4.26 10.73
C LEU A 81 -0.68 4.40 10.01
N ALA A 82 -0.61 5.02 8.83
CA ALA A 82 0.64 5.03 8.06
C ALA A 82 1.79 5.70 8.83
N TYR A 83 1.53 6.88 9.41
CA TYR A 83 2.53 7.61 10.19
C TYR A 83 2.99 6.90 11.47
N PRO A 84 2.09 6.48 12.39
CA PRO A 84 2.53 5.77 13.60
C PRO A 84 3.19 4.42 13.26
N THR A 85 2.81 3.78 12.15
CA THR A 85 3.47 2.55 11.67
C THR A 85 4.91 2.83 11.25
N ALA A 86 5.17 3.94 10.55
CA ALA A 86 6.53 4.33 10.20
C ALA A 86 7.39 4.57 11.45
N LEU A 87 6.85 5.23 12.47
CA LEU A 87 7.52 5.41 13.76
C LEU A 87 7.76 4.08 14.50
N MET A 88 6.79 3.16 14.48
CA MET A 88 6.93 1.82 15.07
C MET A 88 8.08 1.05 14.42
N LEU A 89 8.23 1.14 13.09
CA LEU A 89 9.35 0.52 12.36
C LEU A 89 10.71 1.09 12.79
N ASP A 90 10.80 2.40 13.03
CA ASP A 90 12.01 3.05 13.51
C ASP A 90 12.40 2.63 14.94
N VAL A 91 11.42 2.51 15.84
CA VAL A 91 11.65 2.01 17.21
C VAL A 91 12.16 0.57 17.16
N ALA A 92 11.52 -0.29 16.37
CA ALA A 92 11.94 -1.67 16.21
C ALA A 92 13.32 -1.81 15.51
N ALA A 93 13.62 -0.94 14.55
CA ALA A 93 14.94 -0.88 13.91
C ALA A 93 16.03 -0.50 14.90
N THR A 94 15.75 0.46 15.78
CA THR A 94 16.65 0.87 16.86
C THR A 94 16.88 -0.27 17.86
N TYR A 95 15.82 -0.99 18.23
CA TYR A 95 15.93 -2.21 19.04
C TYR A 95 16.86 -3.24 18.39
N LEU A 96 16.66 -3.54 17.09
CA LEU A 96 17.47 -4.49 16.35
C LEU A 96 18.96 -4.13 16.36
N LEU A 97 19.30 -2.86 16.09
CA LEU A 97 20.68 -2.36 16.07
C LEU A 97 21.38 -2.51 17.44
N ASN A 98 20.63 -2.32 18.52
CA ASN A 98 21.18 -2.35 19.87
C ASN A 98 21.34 -3.77 20.43
N HIS A 99 20.52 -4.74 19.97
CA HIS A 99 20.44 -6.07 20.61
C HIS A 99 20.88 -7.23 19.72
N LYS A 100 20.97 -7.04 18.40
CA LYS A 100 21.30 -8.11 17.46
C LYS A 100 22.45 -7.69 16.54
N PRO A 101 23.31 -8.63 16.11
CA PRO A 101 24.32 -8.31 15.10
C PRO A 101 23.62 -7.95 13.79
N THR A 102 23.82 -6.73 13.32
CA THR A 102 23.26 -6.20 12.06
C THR A 102 24.33 -6.12 10.99
N GLN A 103 23.95 -6.39 9.74
CA GLN A 103 24.83 -6.18 8.61
C GLN A 103 24.83 -4.69 8.26
N SER A 104 26.02 -4.10 8.16
CA SER A 104 26.35 -2.74 7.69
C SER A 104 25.15 -1.80 7.46
N ILE A 105 25.09 -0.70 8.21
CA ILE A 105 24.23 0.44 7.90
C ILE A 105 24.48 0.83 6.44
N GLN A 106 23.45 0.75 5.59
CA GLN A 106 23.57 1.25 4.24
C GLN A 106 23.75 2.76 4.36
N LYS A 107 24.93 3.28 3.98
CA LYS A 107 25.18 4.71 3.77
C LYS A 107 24.42 5.24 2.54
N GLN A 108 23.20 4.78 2.31
CA GLN A 108 22.31 5.33 1.31
C GLN A 108 21.72 6.60 1.93
N HIS A 109 22.01 7.72 1.28
CA HIS A 109 21.75 9.08 1.71
C HIS A 109 20.24 9.40 1.64
N ASN A 110 19.42 8.68 2.41
CA ASN A 110 18.01 9.01 2.57
C ASN A 110 17.90 10.19 3.54
N GLN A 111 18.10 11.41 3.03
CA GLN A 111 18.06 12.66 3.81
C GLN A 111 16.76 12.84 4.61
N HIS A 112 15.71 12.11 4.22
CA HIS A 112 14.37 12.24 4.76
C HIS A 112 13.90 10.98 5.51
N GLY A 113 14.70 9.91 5.59
CA GLY A 113 14.29 8.62 6.16
C GLY A 113 14.68 8.43 7.63
N GLY A 114 13.93 7.58 8.33
CA GLY A 114 14.21 7.15 9.69
C GLY A 114 15.28 6.05 9.82
N VAL A 115 15.52 5.58 11.05
CA VAL A 115 16.49 4.52 11.37
C VAL A 115 16.22 3.26 10.54
N PHE A 116 14.95 2.88 10.36
CA PHE A 116 14.54 1.73 9.56
C PHE A 116 15.05 1.80 8.11
N THR A 117 15.08 3.00 7.52
CA THR A 117 15.51 3.19 6.12
C THR A 117 17.00 2.94 5.92
N THR A 118 17.80 3.09 6.98
CA THR A 118 19.26 2.91 6.95
C THR A 118 19.70 1.44 7.03
N LEU A 119 18.78 0.55 7.41
CA LEU A 119 19.05 -0.88 7.54
C LEU A 119 19.25 -1.55 6.18
N SER A 120 20.04 -2.63 6.19
CA SER A 120 20.15 -3.54 5.05
C SER A 120 18.80 -4.18 4.74
N ARG A 121 18.61 -4.65 3.49
CA ARG A 121 17.38 -5.36 3.07
C ARG A 121 17.00 -6.49 4.03
N LYS A 122 18.00 -7.28 4.45
CA LYS A 122 17.82 -8.40 5.39
C LYS A 122 17.43 -7.92 6.78
N ASP A 123 18.07 -6.86 7.28
CA ASP A 123 17.78 -6.34 8.61
C ASP A 123 16.41 -5.66 8.67
N ARG A 124 15.91 -5.04 7.60
CA ARG A 124 14.52 -4.56 7.52
C ARG A 124 13.50 -5.68 7.72
N VAL A 125 13.73 -6.85 7.11
CA VAL A 125 12.88 -8.04 7.33
C VAL A 125 13.01 -8.54 8.77
N ARG A 126 14.22 -8.53 9.34
CA ARG A 126 14.42 -8.90 10.76
C ARG A 126 13.72 -7.94 11.71
N THR A 127 13.63 -6.65 11.39
CA THR A 127 12.87 -5.67 12.17
C THR A 127 11.39 -6.06 12.25
N LEU A 128 10.79 -6.49 11.13
CA LEU A 128 9.41 -6.99 11.13
C LEU A 128 9.27 -8.24 12.01
N ALA A 129 10.23 -9.16 11.94
CA ALA A 129 10.23 -10.34 12.80
C ALA A 129 10.36 -9.98 14.30
N CYS A 130 11.11 -8.94 14.67
CA CYS A 130 11.16 -8.47 16.06
C CYS A 130 9.80 -7.95 16.55
N LEU A 131 9.05 -7.25 15.68
CA LEU A 131 7.69 -6.77 15.99
C LEU A 131 6.67 -7.91 16.09
N GLU A 132 6.71 -8.84 15.13
CA GLU A 132 5.80 -10.00 15.11
C GLU A 132 5.98 -10.90 16.33
N ASN A 133 7.23 -11.12 16.74
CA ASN A 133 7.57 -11.90 17.93
C ASN A 133 7.47 -11.12 19.25
N LEU A 134 7.02 -9.85 19.21
CA LEU A 134 6.87 -8.98 20.38
C LEU A 134 8.16 -8.85 21.21
N GLU A 135 9.32 -8.84 20.56
CA GLU A 135 10.62 -8.70 21.22
C GLU A 135 10.90 -7.25 21.66
N VAL A 136 10.22 -6.29 21.03
CA VAL A 136 10.32 -4.85 21.32
C VAL A 136 9.44 -4.51 22.52
N ASP A 137 9.95 -3.67 23.43
CA ASP A 137 9.16 -3.17 24.56
C ASP A 137 7.95 -2.38 24.07
N LEU A 138 6.75 -2.89 24.36
CA LEU A 138 5.47 -2.29 23.95
C LEU A 138 5.25 -0.91 24.53
N TYR A 139 5.86 -0.59 25.68
CA TYR A 139 5.74 0.73 26.27
C TYR A 139 6.49 1.80 25.46
N SER A 140 7.52 1.40 24.73
CA SER A 140 8.35 2.28 23.88
C SER A 140 7.73 2.59 22.52
N LEU A 141 6.68 1.87 22.13
CA LEU A 141 6.03 2.04 20.83
C LEU A 141 5.15 3.31 20.80
N PRO A 142 4.98 3.93 19.63
CA PRO A 142 4.14 5.11 19.48
C PRO A 142 2.65 4.75 19.62
N SER A 143 1.82 5.70 20.06
CA SER A 143 0.36 5.56 19.93
C SER A 143 -0.04 5.39 18.45
N PRO A 144 -0.97 4.48 18.10
CA PRO A 144 -1.81 3.66 18.98
C PRO A 144 -1.24 2.29 19.36
N PHE A 145 0.01 1.97 19.00
CA PHE A 145 0.65 0.68 19.26
C PHE A 145 1.13 0.50 20.70
N GLN A 146 1.26 1.60 21.44
CA GLN A 146 1.75 1.58 22.80
C GLN A 146 0.91 0.65 23.69
N ASN A 147 1.56 -0.35 24.30
CA ASN A 147 0.93 -1.38 25.13
C ASN A 147 -0.16 -2.22 24.43
N ASP A 148 -0.22 -2.23 23.09
CA ASP A 148 -1.18 -3.03 22.33
C ASP A 148 -0.47 -4.06 21.44
N ALA A 149 -0.14 -5.21 22.03
CA ALA A 149 0.51 -6.32 21.34
C ALA A 149 -0.31 -6.82 20.14
N GLY A 150 -1.64 -6.85 20.29
CA GLY A 150 -2.53 -7.36 19.25
C GLY A 150 -2.51 -6.46 18.02
N LEU A 151 -2.56 -5.14 18.21
CA LEU A 151 -2.48 -4.18 17.12
C LEU A 151 -1.11 -4.18 16.45
N VAL A 152 -0.02 -4.33 17.23
CA VAL A 152 1.34 -4.44 16.68
C VAL A 152 1.47 -5.65 15.76
N GLN A 153 1.07 -6.84 16.22
CA GLN A 153 1.12 -8.05 15.41
C GLN A 153 0.22 -7.94 14.18
N TYR A 154 -1.00 -7.45 14.37
CA TYR A 154 -1.97 -7.27 13.29
C TYR A 154 -1.44 -6.36 12.18
N VAL A 155 -0.90 -5.18 12.53
CA VAL A 155 -0.37 -4.25 11.54
C VAL A 155 0.90 -4.82 10.91
N THR A 156 1.78 -5.47 11.68
CA THR A 156 3.00 -6.09 11.14
C THR A 156 2.67 -7.17 10.12
N ASP A 157 1.70 -8.05 10.39
CA ASP A 157 1.19 -9.02 9.40
C ASP A 157 0.57 -8.32 8.19
N ALA A 158 -0.25 -7.29 8.42
CA ALA A 158 -0.90 -6.53 7.35
C ALA A 158 0.12 -5.87 6.41
N LEU A 159 1.28 -5.42 6.90
CA LEU A 159 2.34 -4.85 6.05
C LEU A 159 2.82 -5.83 4.97
N ASN A 160 3.05 -7.09 5.33
CA ASN A 160 3.42 -8.14 4.38
C ASN A 160 2.32 -8.33 3.34
N ARG A 161 1.07 -8.48 3.80
CA ARG A 161 -0.08 -8.69 2.91
C ARG A 161 -0.32 -7.51 1.98
N PHE A 162 -0.24 -6.29 2.48
CA PHE A 162 -0.41 -5.08 1.66
C PHE A 162 0.69 -4.89 0.65
N ALA A 163 1.94 -5.27 0.95
CA ALA A 163 3.01 -5.25 -0.03
C ALA A 163 2.66 -6.14 -1.24
N TYR A 164 2.22 -7.38 -0.99
CA TYR A 164 1.84 -8.29 -2.07
C TYR A 164 0.55 -7.86 -2.79
N PHE A 165 -0.46 -7.38 -2.07
CA PHE A 165 -1.69 -6.87 -2.69
C PHE A 165 -1.41 -5.67 -3.57
N GLY A 166 -0.58 -4.72 -3.13
CA GLY A 166 -0.20 -3.58 -3.95
C GLY A 166 0.61 -3.99 -5.19
N ASN A 167 1.51 -4.97 -5.04
CA ASN A 167 2.35 -5.44 -6.14
C ASN A 167 1.61 -6.25 -7.22
N TYR A 168 0.68 -7.12 -6.81
CA TYR A 168 -0.04 -8.02 -7.73
C TYR A 168 -1.42 -7.52 -8.13
N SER A 169 -1.85 -6.35 -7.63
CA SER A 169 -3.09 -5.72 -8.07
C SER A 169 -2.88 -4.77 -9.25
N GLU A 170 -3.99 -4.24 -9.74
CA GLU A 170 -4.05 -3.16 -10.73
C GLU A 170 -3.58 -1.80 -10.19
N TRP A 171 -3.13 -1.70 -8.94
CA TRP A 171 -2.76 -0.43 -8.30
C TRP A 171 -1.84 0.45 -9.15
N PRO A 172 -0.71 -0.05 -9.70
CA PRO A 172 0.18 0.79 -10.50
C PRO A 172 -0.49 1.30 -11.78
N ALA A 173 -1.39 0.49 -12.35
CA ALA A 173 -2.04 0.72 -13.63
C ALA A 173 -3.17 1.75 -13.57
N TYR A 174 -3.71 2.05 -12.38
CA TYR A 174 -4.67 3.15 -12.21
C TYR A 174 -4.08 4.54 -12.46
N GLY A 175 -2.74 4.66 -12.52
CA GLY A 175 -2.06 5.91 -12.82
C GLY A 175 -2.52 7.05 -11.90
N THR A 176 -2.96 8.17 -12.47
CA THR A 176 -3.38 9.34 -11.68
C THR A 176 -4.69 9.13 -10.91
N THR A 177 -5.46 8.08 -11.22
CA THR A 177 -6.74 7.79 -10.53
C THR A 177 -6.58 6.88 -9.31
N ARG A 178 -5.39 6.36 -8.99
CA ARG A 178 -5.19 5.36 -7.93
C ARG A 178 -5.73 5.78 -6.55
N ASN A 179 -5.62 7.07 -6.23
CA ASN A 179 -6.04 7.64 -4.95
C ASN A 179 -7.54 8.02 -4.93
N ASN A 180 -8.25 7.88 -6.04
CA ASN A 180 -9.69 8.12 -6.09
C ASN A 180 -10.46 7.04 -5.30
N PRO A 181 -11.70 7.33 -4.87
CA PRO A 181 -12.62 6.31 -4.39
C PRO A 181 -12.75 5.15 -5.40
N PRO A 182 -12.97 3.90 -4.96
CA PRO A 182 -12.98 2.73 -5.84
C PRO A 182 -13.87 2.86 -7.09
N GLN A 183 -14.99 3.58 -6.98
CA GLN A 183 -15.95 3.79 -8.06
C GLN A 183 -15.41 4.70 -9.19
N ASN A 184 -14.38 5.48 -8.87
CA ASN A 184 -13.79 6.51 -9.74
C ASN A 184 -12.35 6.14 -10.18
N ARG A 185 -11.89 4.92 -9.90
CA ARG A 185 -10.60 4.41 -10.39
C ARG A 185 -10.76 3.88 -11.80
N GLN A 186 -9.82 4.21 -12.67
CA GLN A 186 -9.82 3.78 -14.07
C GLN A 186 -8.42 3.29 -14.44
N LEU A 187 -8.36 2.15 -15.12
CA LEU A 187 -7.11 1.64 -15.68
C LEU A 187 -6.64 2.59 -16.77
N GLN A 188 -5.48 3.21 -16.56
CA GLN A 188 -4.85 4.11 -17.53
C GLN A 188 -3.80 3.39 -18.38
N TYR A 189 -3.27 2.29 -17.87
CA TYR A 189 -2.24 1.48 -18.52
C TYR A 189 -2.56 -0.01 -18.37
N HIS A 190 -1.90 -0.85 -19.17
CA HIS A 190 -2.00 -2.30 -19.01
C HIS A 190 -1.22 -2.73 -17.76
N PRO A 191 -1.84 -3.40 -16.77
CA PRO A 191 -1.15 -3.84 -15.57
C PRO A 191 0.02 -4.77 -15.88
N LEU A 192 1.13 -4.58 -15.17
CA LEU A 192 2.33 -5.41 -15.33
C LEU A 192 2.02 -6.89 -15.05
N GLY A 193 1.28 -7.15 -13.96
CA GLY A 193 0.87 -8.50 -13.59
C GLY A 193 0.06 -9.19 -14.67
N TRP A 194 -0.80 -8.46 -15.40
CA TRP A 194 -1.57 -9.02 -16.51
C TRP A 194 -0.65 -9.46 -17.64
N SER A 195 0.34 -8.64 -18.01
CA SER A 195 1.32 -9.01 -19.02
C SER A 195 2.17 -10.21 -18.61
N GLN A 196 2.55 -10.30 -17.33
CA GLN A 196 3.36 -11.41 -16.80
C GLN A 196 2.65 -12.76 -16.88
N VAL A 197 1.32 -12.78 -16.71
CA VAL A 197 0.52 -14.01 -16.77
C VAL A 197 -0.17 -14.23 -18.12
N GLY A 198 0.05 -13.33 -19.10
CA GLY A 198 -0.61 -13.39 -20.40
C GLY A 198 -2.12 -13.14 -20.36
N TYR A 199 -2.62 -12.45 -19.33
CA TYR A 199 -4.03 -12.10 -19.22
C TYR A 199 -4.35 -10.91 -20.16
N PRO A 200 -5.29 -11.06 -21.12
CA PRO A 200 -5.58 -10.02 -22.10
C PRO A 200 -6.44 -8.87 -21.56
N GLY A 201 -6.83 -8.93 -20.28
CA GLY A 201 -7.75 -7.99 -19.65
C GLY A 201 -9.21 -8.45 -19.64
N PRO A 202 -10.12 -7.62 -19.10
CA PRO A 202 -11.52 -7.97 -18.90
C PRO A 202 -12.18 -8.24 -20.25
N SER A 203 -12.60 -9.48 -20.46
CA SER A 203 -13.28 -9.90 -21.68
C SER A 203 -14.81 -9.77 -21.52
N TYR A 204 -15.48 -9.28 -22.57
CA TYR A 204 -16.95 -9.12 -22.56
C TYR A 204 -17.72 -10.46 -22.48
N GLY A 205 -17.04 -11.60 -22.71
CA GLY A 205 -17.64 -12.94 -22.82
C GLY A 205 -18.41 -13.43 -21.59
N TYR A 206 -18.19 -12.87 -20.39
CA TYR A 206 -19.02 -13.23 -19.22
C TYR A 206 -20.49 -12.78 -19.39
N ARG A 207 -20.81 -11.86 -20.31
CA ARG A 207 -22.21 -11.57 -20.70
C ARG A 207 -22.81 -12.70 -21.54
N ASP A 208 -22.03 -13.37 -22.37
CA ASP A 208 -22.53 -14.43 -23.26
C ASP A 208 -22.86 -15.72 -22.49
N PHE A 209 -22.24 -15.95 -21.32
CA PHE A 209 -22.54 -17.07 -20.44
C PHE A 209 -23.67 -16.82 -19.42
N ARG A 210 -24.29 -15.63 -19.40
CA ARG A 210 -25.41 -15.32 -18.48
C ARG A 210 -26.76 -15.93 -18.88
N GLY A 211 -26.79 -16.78 -19.90
CA GLY A 211 -28.00 -17.45 -20.36
C GLY A 211 -28.95 -16.52 -21.14
N PHE A 212 -29.96 -17.13 -21.76
CA PHE A 212 -30.87 -16.48 -22.69
C PHE A 212 -31.55 -15.24 -22.11
N LEU A 213 -31.59 -14.14 -22.89
CA LEU A 213 -32.54 -13.05 -22.69
C LEU A 213 -33.96 -13.65 -22.67
N LEU A 214 -34.60 -13.70 -21.50
CA LEU A 214 -36.03 -13.99 -21.38
C LEU A 214 -36.79 -12.89 -22.14
N ARG A 215 -37.15 -13.19 -23.39
CA ARG A 215 -38.18 -12.43 -24.10
C ARG A 215 -39.51 -12.84 -23.48
N MET A 216 -39.98 -12.11 -22.46
CA MET A 216 -41.38 -12.20 -22.07
C MET A 216 -42.22 -11.72 -23.26
N GLY A 217 -42.77 -12.67 -24.01
CA GLY A 217 -43.87 -12.37 -24.91
C GLY A 217 -45.02 -11.86 -24.07
N ARG A 218 -45.43 -10.60 -24.28
CA ARG A 218 -46.74 -10.15 -23.81
C ARG A 218 -47.79 -10.84 -24.67
N THR A 219 -48.20 -12.04 -24.25
CA THR A 219 -49.45 -12.65 -24.73
C THR A 219 -50.54 -12.32 -23.72
N GLY A 220 -51.52 -11.54 -24.16
CA GLY A 220 -52.87 -11.55 -23.60
C GLY A 220 -53.11 -10.65 -22.41
N GLY A 221 -53.87 -9.58 -22.67
CA GLY A 221 -54.51 -8.75 -21.66
C GLY A 221 -55.53 -7.83 -22.30
N GLU A 222 -56.36 -8.36 -23.21
CA GLU A 222 -57.65 -7.76 -23.54
C GLU A 222 -58.67 -8.31 -22.54
N THR A 223 -59.11 -7.45 -21.63
CA THR A 223 -60.48 -7.37 -21.10
C THR A 223 -60.67 -5.97 -20.55
#